data_AF-G4RKJ4-F1
#
_entry.id   AF-G4RKJ4-F1
#
_cell.length_a   1.000
_cell.length_b   1.000
_cell.length_c   1.000
_cell.angle_alpha   90.00
_cell.angle_beta   90.00
_cell.angle_gamma   90.00
#
_symmetry.space_group_name_H-M   'P 1'
#
loop_
_entity.id
_entity.type
_entity.pdbx_description
1 polymer ?
#
loop_
_entity_poly.entity_id
_entity_poly.type
_entity_poly.pdbx_seq_one_letter_code
_entity_poly.pdbx_strand_id
1 'polypeptide(L)'
;MSLDFNKANELLYKGYLYQLILAIVAIIAIFAAAIAAATAVIASSGVLPPSYPYGSSSSGLASIIGALVGIIIVAIIFIVIGLIIFFKYIFKGYIGLHKLGVKWAFWLAWGPIIELILAIVAVALFFAFISSIASALGPGLAESPFSIFAAAVPVLAVVVVLLAFSVFIDVAKILFLKNMYDITKIGEFNIAFVLTIVALALSLASYTGGLLGVAAGIVELIEYIFEMLAYRGASRMHPPPLPAQPQSP
;
A
#
# COMPACT_ATOMS: atom_id res chain seq x y z
N MET A 1 2.01 -12.09 -28.07
CA MET A 1 1.66 -13.40 -27.47
C MET A 1 0.56 -13.15 -26.45
N SER A 2 -0.65 -13.65 -26.68
CA SER A 2 -1.72 -13.56 -25.68
C SER A 2 -1.32 -14.36 -24.44
N LEU A 3 -1.52 -13.79 -23.26
CA LEU A 3 -1.31 -14.48 -21.99
C LEU A 3 -2.47 -15.44 -21.79
N ASP A 4 -2.19 -16.74 -21.64
CA ASP A 4 -3.19 -17.73 -21.23
C ASP A 4 -3.59 -17.51 -19.75
N PHE A 5 -4.80 -17.95 -19.38
CA PHE A 5 -5.37 -17.86 -18.04
C PHE A 5 -4.43 -18.42 -16.98
N ASN A 6 -3.87 -19.61 -17.23
CA ASN A 6 -2.96 -20.26 -16.30
C ASN A 6 -1.70 -19.41 -16.07
N LYS A 7 -1.18 -18.80 -17.14
CA LYS A 7 0.02 -17.97 -17.07
C LYS A 7 -0.26 -16.63 -16.38
N ALA A 8 -1.43 -16.05 -16.60
CA ALA A 8 -1.85 -14.82 -15.93
C ALA A 8 -1.95 -15.04 -14.41
N ASN A 9 -2.59 -16.12 -13.98
CA ASN A 9 -2.67 -16.50 -12.56
C ASN A 9 -1.30 -16.87 -11.96
N GLU A 10 -0.41 -17.52 -12.73
CA GLU A 10 0.96 -17.81 -12.29
C GLU A 10 1.75 -16.52 -12.01
N LEU A 11 1.58 -15.49 -12.86
CA LEU A 11 2.18 -14.17 -12.64
C LEU A 11 1.62 -13.51 -11.39
N LEU A 12 0.29 -13.55 -11.17
CA LEU A 12 -0.33 -13.01 -9.96
C LEU A 12 0.20 -13.70 -8.70
N TYR A 13 0.23 -15.04 -8.69
CA TYR A 13 0.79 -15.81 -7.58
C TYR A 13 2.23 -15.39 -7.25
N LYS A 14 3.11 -15.31 -8.28
CA LYS A 14 4.51 -14.88 -8.09
C LYS A 14 4.60 -13.45 -7.60
N GLY A 15 3.79 -12.55 -8.16
CA GLY A 15 3.73 -11.15 -7.75
C GLY A 15 3.34 -11.01 -6.28
N TYR A 16 2.28 -11.71 -5.87
CA TYR A 16 1.81 -11.70 -4.49
C TYR A 16 2.85 -12.30 -3.52
N LEU A 17 3.48 -13.41 -3.90
CA LEU A 17 4.54 -14.03 -3.12
C LEU A 17 5.74 -13.10 -2.94
N TYR A 18 6.21 -12.45 -4.01
CA TYR A 18 7.34 -11.54 -3.93
C TYR A 18 7.01 -10.26 -3.16
N GLN A 19 5.79 -9.73 -3.28
CA GLN A 19 5.35 -8.60 -2.45
C GLN A 19 5.26 -8.98 -0.96
N LEU A 20 4.79 -10.19 -0.65
CA LEU A 20 4.76 -10.67 0.74
C LEU A 20 6.16 -10.80 1.32
N ILE A 21 7.10 -11.38 0.57
CA ILE A 21 8.51 -11.46 0.97
C ILE A 21 9.08 -10.05 1.17
N LEU A 22 8.83 -9.13 0.24
CA LEU A 22 9.28 -7.75 0.34
C LEU A 22 8.71 -7.06 1.59
N ALA A 23 7.43 -7.24 1.89
CA ALA A 23 6.76 -6.69 3.06
C ALA A 23 7.37 -7.24 4.36
N ILE A 24 7.64 -8.54 4.44
CA ILE A 24 8.32 -9.16 5.60
C ILE A 24 9.72 -8.55 5.79
N VAL A 25 10.50 -8.44 4.71
CA VAL A 25 11.84 -7.83 4.76
C VAL A 25 11.78 -6.36 5.17
N ALA A 26 10.79 -5.61 4.67
CA ALA A 26 10.56 -4.21 5.04
C ALA A 26 10.20 -4.07 6.52
N ILE A 27 9.31 -4.92 7.04
CA ILE A 27 8.96 -4.94 8.47
C ILE A 27 10.21 -5.20 9.31
N ILE A 28 11.02 -6.22 8.97
CA ILE A 28 12.26 -6.52 9.69
C ILE A 28 13.22 -5.32 9.64
N ALA A 29 13.38 -4.68 8.48
CA ALA A 29 14.23 -3.50 8.33
C ALA A 29 13.74 -2.31 9.18
N ILE A 30 12.43 -2.07 9.24
CA ILE A 30 11.82 -1.03 10.08
C ILE A 30 12.05 -1.33 11.56
N PHE A 31 11.85 -2.59 12.01
CA PHE A 31 12.12 -2.98 13.39
C PHE A 31 13.59 -2.83 13.75
N ALA A 32 14.51 -3.25 12.87
CA ALA A 32 15.94 -3.08 13.07
C ALA A 32 16.32 -1.59 13.16
N ALA A 33 15.77 -0.76 12.29
CA ALA A 33 15.96 0.69 12.31
C ALA A 33 15.39 1.33 13.60
N ALA A 34 14.21 0.90 14.05
CA ALA A 34 13.60 1.38 15.29
C ALA A 34 14.42 1.00 16.53
N ILE A 35 14.95 -0.23 16.59
CA ILE A 35 15.84 -0.68 17.67
C ILE A 35 17.16 0.11 17.66
N ALA A 36 17.75 0.31 16.48
CA ALA A 36 18.98 1.10 16.33
C ALA A 36 18.76 2.56 16.76
N ALA A 37 17.64 3.17 16.35
CA ALA A 37 17.26 4.52 16.77
C ALA A 37 17.03 4.61 18.28
N ALA A 38 16.30 3.66 18.88
CA ALA A 38 16.10 3.61 20.33
C ALA A 38 17.43 3.47 21.08
N THR A 39 18.34 2.62 20.59
CA THR A 39 19.67 2.43 21.18
C THR A 39 20.52 3.70 21.09
N ALA A 40 20.47 4.42 19.97
CA ALA A 40 21.17 5.69 19.79
C ALA A 40 20.60 6.81 20.68
N VAL A 41 19.28 6.86 20.88
CA VAL A 41 18.63 7.78 21.82
C VAL A 41 19.03 7.47 23.26
N ILE A 42 19.07 6.19 23.66
CA ILE A 42 19.51 5.79 24.99
C ILE A 42 21.00 6.14 25.21
N ALA A 43 21.87 5.87 24.23
CA ALA A 43 23.30 6.20 24.32
C ALA A 43 23.56 7.72 24.40
N SER A 44 22.75 8.54 23.72
CA SER A 44 22.85 10.01 23.78
C SER A 44 22.21 10.62 25.04
N SER A 45 21.32 9.89 25.73
CA SER A 45 20.69 10.33 26.99
C SER A 45 21.56 10.18 28.24
N GLY A 46 22.79 9.66 28.12
CA GLY A 46 23.76 9.59 29.22
C GLY A 46 23.44 8.56 30.31
N VAL A 47 22.50 7.64 30.08
CA VAL A 47 22.07 6.62 31.06
C VAL A 47 23.04 5.42 31.12
N LEU A 48 23.96 5.28 30.17
CA LEU A 48 25.01 4.24 30.17
C LEU A 48 26.34 4.80 30.72
N PRO A 49 27.07 4.02 31.56
CA PRO A 49 28.33 4.47 32.15
C PRO A 49 29.37 4.81 31.07
N PRO A 50 30.21 5.83 31.30
CA PRO A 50 31.13 6.37 30.31
C PRO A 50 32.35 5.44 30.15
N SER A 51 32.24 4.43 29.31
CA SER A 51 33.37 3.53 29.00
C SER A 51 33.60 3.29 27.51
N TYR A 52 32.93 4.02 26.62
CA TYR A 52 33.25 3.99 25.19
C TYR A 52 33.78 5.36 24.71
N PRO A 53 34.97 5.41 24.08
CA PRO A 53 35.55 6.65 23.58
C PRO A 53 34.92 6.97 22.22
N TYR A 54 33.75 7.58 22.22
CA TYR A 54 33.23 8.25 21.03
C TYR A 54 33.24 9.76 21.26
N GLY A 55 34.08 10.43 20.47
CA GLY A 55 34.42 11.83 20.61
C GLY A 55 33.25 12.81 20.43
N SER A 56 33.30 13.84 21.28
CA SER A 56 33.01 15.26 21.00
C SER A 56 31.79 15.62 20.13
N SER A 57 30.67 15.90 20.81
CA SER A 57 30.04 17.24 20.94
C SER A 57 29.82 18.16 19.72
N SER A 58 29.61 17.65 18.49
CA SER A 58 29.04 18.45 17.38
C SER A 58 28.06 17.69 16.46
N SER A 59 27.69 16.46 16.82
CA SER A 59 27.15 15.45 15.89
C SER A 59 25.67 15.11 16.06
N GLY A 60 24.91 15.75 16.96
CA GLY A 60 23.51 15.42 17.22
C GLY A 60 22.59 15.62 16.01
N LEU A 61 22.57 16.82 15.42
CA LEU A 61 21.77 17.11 14.23
C LEU A 61 22.29 16.38 12.98
N ALA A 62 23.62 16.28 12.79
CA ALA A 62 24.20 15.58 11.65
C ALA A 62 23.94 14.07 11.67
N SER A 63 23.95 13.44 12.86
CA SER A 63 23.59 12.02 13.04
C SER A 63 22.10 11.76 12.85
N ILE A 64 21.22 12.66 13.33
CA ILE A 64 19.77 12.59 13.10
C ILE A 64 19.45 12.77 11.61
N ILE A 65 20.06 13.74 10.93
CA ILE A 65 19.89 13.97 9.49
C ILE A 65 20.43 12.76 8.71
N GLY A 66 21.60 12.22 9.07
CA GLY A 66 22.16 11.01 8.47
C GLY A 66 21.25 9.79 8.62
N ALA A 67 20.65 9.59 9.81
CA ALA A 67 19.68 8.52 10.06
C ALA A 67 18.38 8.70 9.25
N LEU A 68 17.86 9.92 9.18
CA LEU A 68 16.66 10.24 8.37
C LEU A 68 16.92 9.99 6.88
N VAL A 69 18.06 10.44 6.35
CA VAL A 69 18.46 10.19 4.96
C VAL A 69 18.60 8.69 4.70
N GLY A 70 19.20 7.94 5.63
CA GLY A 70 19.29 6.48 5.54
C GLY A 70 17.93 5.80 5.48
N ILE A 71 16.99 6.18 6.35
CA ILE A 71 15.61 5.66 6.37
C ILE A 71 14.89 5.98 5.05
N ILE A 72 15.03 7.21 4.55
CA ILE A 72 14.42 7.64 3.29
C ILE A 72 14.98 6.82 2.11
N ILE A 73 16.30 6.64 2.03
CA ILE A 73 16.92 5.83 0.97
C ILE A 73 16.42 4.40 1.00
N VAL A 74 16.38 3.78 2.19
CA VAL A 74 15.86 2.42 2.38
C VAL A 74 14.40 2.34 1.95
N ALA A 75 13.55 3.29 2.37
CA ALA A 75 12.15 3.35 1.97
C ALA A 75 11.99 3.48 0.43
N ILE A 76 12.78 4.34 -0.21
CA ILE A 76 12.79 4.48 -1.68
C ILE A 76 13.18 3.17 -2.36
N ILE A 77 14.19 2.46 -1.85
CA ILE A 77 14.60 1.16 -2.40
C ILE A 77 13.44 0.15 -2.32
N PHE A 78 12.76 0.04 -1.18
CA PHE A 78 11.60 -0.83 -1.03
C PHE A 78 10.46 -0.45 -1.99
N ILE A 79 10.17 0.84 -2.14
CA ILE A 79 9.15 1.34 -3.08
C ILE A 79 9.53 0.96 -4.52
N VAL A 80 10.77 1.19 -4.94
CA VAL A 80 11.24 0.87 -6.30
C VAL A 80 11.17 -0.63 -6.57
N ILE A 81 11.64 -1.47 -5.65
CA ILE A 81 11.55 -2.93 -5.78
C ILE A 81 10.07 -3.37 -5.84
N GLY A 82 9.22 -2.81 -4.99
CA GLY A 82 7.78 -3.06 -4.97
C GLY A 82 7.12 -2.71 -6.31
N LEU A 83 7.45 -1.55 -6.89
CA LEU A 83 6.97 -1.14 -8.22
C LEU A 83 7.46 -2.08 -9.32
N ILE A 84 8.72 -2.50 -9.28
CA ILE A 84 9.26 -3.47 -10.24
C ILE A 84 8.48 -4.79 -10.16
N ILE A 85 8.24 -5.31 -8.95
CA ILE A 85 7.45 -6.54 -8.76
C ILE A 85 6.02 -6.33 -9.28
N PHE A 86 5.40 -5.22 -8.93
CA PHE A 86 4.04 -4.87 -9.37
C PHE A 86 3.93 -4.87 -10.89
N PHE A 87 4.73 -4.07 -11.60
CA PHE A 87 4.66 -3.98 -13.07
C PHE A 87 5.07 -5.27 -13.77
N LYS A 88 6.04 -6.01 -13.21
CA LYS A 88 6.55 -7.24 -13.82
C LYS A 88 5.56 -8.40 -13.68
N TYR A 89 4.84 -8.49 -12.56
CA TYR A 89 4.02 -9.65 -12.22
C TYR A 89 2.54 -9.29 -12.09
N ILE A 90 2.19 -8.41 -11.15
CA ILE A 90 0.81 -8.12 -10.76
C ILE A 90 0.05 -7.44 -11.90
N PHE A 91 0.59 -6.33 -12.42
CA PHE A 91 -0.01 -5.58 -13.53
C PHE A 91 -0.21 -6.46 -14.77
N LYS A 92 0.82 -7.21 -15.17
CA LYS A 92 0.74 -8.12 -16.33
C LYS A 92 -0.25 -9.25 -16.12
N GLY A 93 -0.33 -9.78 -14.89
CA GLY A 93 -1.31 -10.82 -14.52
C GLY A 93 -2.74 -10.31 -14.67
N TYR A 94 -3.06 -9.17 -14.06
CA TYR A 94 -4.40 -8.58 -14.13
C TYR A 94 -4.79 -8.11 -15.54
N ILE A 95 -3.87 -7.50 -16.29
CA ILE A 95 -4.11 -7.17 -17.71
C ILE A 95 -4.30 -8.43 -18.55
N GLY A 96 -3.57 -9.51 -18.24
CA GLY A 96 -3.79 -10.82 -18.85
C GLY A 96 -5.22 -11.30 -18.63
N LEU A 97 -5.68 -11.33 -17.37
CA LEU A 97 -7.05 -11.71 -17.02
C LEU A 97 -8.11 -10.80 -17.67
N HIS A 98 -7.86 -9.49 -17.72
CA HIS A 98 -8.76 -8.54 -18.37
C HIS A 98 -8.91 -8.83 -19.87
N LYS A 99 -7.81 -9.11 -20.57
CA LYS A 99 -7.82 -9.51 -21.99
C LYS A 99 -8.53 -10.83 -22.23
N LEU A 100 -8.64 -11.68 -21.20
CA LEU A 100 -9.39 -12.93 -21.23
C LEU A 100 -10.86 -12.76 -20.82
N GLY A 101 -11.34 -11.52 -20.65
CA GLY A 101 -12.75 -11.23 -20.34
C GLY A 101 -13.09 -11.26 -18.84
N VAL A 102 -12.12 -11.40 -17.94
CA VAL A 102 -12.38 -11.33 -16.50
C VAL A 102 -12.71 -9.88 -16.13
N LYS A 103 -13.98 -9.64 -15.75
CA LYS A 103 -14.48 -8.34 -15.30
C LYS A 103 -13.71 -7.87 -14.06
N TRP A 104 -13.57 -6.55 -13.92
CA TRP A 104 -12.90 -5.87 -12.79
C TRP A 104 -11.37 -6.03 -12.71
N ALA A 105 -10.78 -7.00 -13.40
CA ALA A 105 -9.32 -7.17 -13.47
C ALA A 105 -8.60 -5.91 -13.98
N PHE A 106 -9.23 -5.13 -14.87
CA PHE A 106 -8.71 -3.83 -15.31
C PHE A 106 -8.47 -2.87 -14.14
N TRP A 107 -9.42 -2.78 -13.23
CA TRP A 107 -9.34 -1.89 -12.07
C TRP A 107 -8.31 -2.37 -11.05
N LEU A 108 -8.10 -3.68 -10.91
CA LEU A 108 -7.01 -4.19 -10.06
C LEU A 108 -5.61 -3.97 -10.66
N ALA A 109 -5.51 -3.85 -11.99
CA ALA A 109 -4.26 -3.46 -12.64
C ALA A 109 -3.97 -1.96 -12.51
N TRP A 110 -4.96 -1.11 -12.80
CA TRP A 110 -4.77 0.34 -12.89
C TRP A 110 -5.04 1.10 -11.59
N GLY A 111 -5.90 0.55 -10.73
CA GLY A 111 -6.28 1.14 -9.45
C GLY A 111 -5.09 1.54 -8.59
N PRO A 112 -4.16 0.61 -8.28
CA PRO A 112 -2.98 0.94 -7.48
C PRO A 112 -2.09 2.03 -8.11
N ILE A 113 -2.06 2.14 -9.44
CA ILE A 113 -1.30 3.19 -10.14
C ILE A 113 -1.98 4.55 -9.96
N ILE A 114 -3.30 4.59 -10.15
CA ILE A 114 -4.10 5.82 -9.97
C ILE A 114 -4.02 6.26 -8.52
N GLU A 115 -4.16 5.34 -7.57
CA GLU A 115 -4.05 5.59 -6.14
C GLU A 115 -2.66 6.12 -5.76
N LEU A 116 -1.58 5.55 -6.32
CA LEU A 116 -0.23 6.08 -6.13
C LEU A 116 -0.08 7.51 -6.64
N ILE A 117 -0.63 7.82 -7.82
CA ILE A 117 -0.60 9.17 -8.39
C ILE A 117 -1.38 10.13 -7.48
N LEU A 118 -2.58 9.75 -7.04
CA LEU A 118 -3.39 10.53 -6.11
C LEU A 118 -2.66 10.75 -4.78
N ALA A 119 -1.97 9.73 -4.25
CA ALA A 119 -1.19 9.84 -3.04
C ALA A 119 -0.02 10.82 -3.20
N ILE A 120 0.71 10.77 -4.32
CA ILE A 120 1.79 11.73 -4.62
C ILE A 120 1.24 13.16 -4.68
N VAL A 121 0.09 13.36 -5.34
CA VAL A 121 -0.58 14.67 -5.39
C VAL A 121 -1.00 15.13 -4.00
N ALA A 122 -1.57 14.23 -3.18
CA ALA A 122 -1.97 14.53 -1.80
C ALA A 122 -0.76 14.97 -0.95
N VAL A 123 0.36 14.25 -1.06
CA VAL A 123 1.63 14.57 -0.37
C VAL A 123 2.16 15.92 -0.83
N ALA A 124 2.19 16.20 -2.14
CA ALA A 124 2.65 17.48 -2.66
C ALA A 124 1.78 18.66 -2.18
N LEU A 125 0.46 18.50 -2.19
CA LEU A 125 -0.47 19.50 -1.68
C LEU A 125 -0.34 19.68 -0.16
N PHE A 126 -0.10 18.61 0.59
CA PHE A 126 0.19 18.69 2.01
C PHE A 126 1.45 19.51 2.29
N PHE A 127 2.55 19.27 1.56
CA PHE A 127 3.76 20.09 1.69
C PHE A 127 3.54 21.55 1.27
N ALA A 128 2.75 21.81 0.23
CA ALA A 128 2.37 23.17 -0.16
C ALA A 128 1.56 23.88 0.92
N PHE A 129 0.62 23.17 1.57
CA PHE A 129 -0.15 23.65 2.70
C PHE A 129 0.70 23.93 3.94
N ILE A 130 1.62 23.03 4.29
CA ILE A 130 2.57 23.26 5.40
C ILE A 130 3.46 24.46 5.09
N SER A 131 3.92 24.60 3.85
CA SER A 131 4.74 25.74 3.42
C SER A 131 3.98 27.06 3.47
N SER A 132 2.70 27.07 3.06
CA SER A 132 1.86 28.27 3.13
C SER A 132 1.60 28.68 4.58
N ILE A 133 1.28 27.73 5.47
CA ILE A 133 1.15 27.99 6.91
C ILE A 133 2.46 28.51 7.50
N ALA A 134 3.60 27.87 7.20
CA ALA A 134 4.90 28.28 7.73
C ALA A 134 5.27 29.70 7.27
N SER A 135 4.94 30.08 6.04
CA SER A 135 5.14 31.44 5.52
C SER A 135 4.20 32.47 6.15
N ALA A 136 2.99 32.06 6.52
CA ALA A 136 1.98 32.90 7.16
C ALA A 136 2.23 33.12 8.67
N LEU A 137 2.84 32.14 9.36
CA LEU A 137 3.23 32.20 10.77
C LEU A 137 4.50 33.04 11.03
N GLY A 138 4.98 33.80 10.04
CA GLY A 138 6.02 34.81 10.22
C GLY A 138 5.65 35.85 11.29
N PRO A 139 6.63 36.60 11.84
CA PRO A 139 6.43 37.43 13.02
C PRO A 139 5.49 38.61 12.70
N GLY A 140 4.19 38.46 12.98
CA GLY A 140 3.26 39.59 13.04
C GLY A 140 1.82 39.40 12.57
N LEU A 141 1.39 38.24 12.07
CA LEU A 141 0.02 38.09 11.58
C LEU A 141 -0.75 36.96 12.29
N ALA A 142 -1.76 37.37 13.06
CA ALA A 142 -2.82 36.48 13.52
C ALA A 142 -3.69 36.12 12.29
N GLU A 143 -3.35 35.02 11.63
CA GLU A 143 -4.20 34.43 10.59
C GLU A 143 -5.59 34.15 11.16
N SER A 144 -6.63 34.59 10.46
CA SER A 144 -8.00 34.23 10.83
C SER A 144 -8.16 32.71 10.69
N PRO A 145 -8.87 32.01 11.59
CA PRO A 145 -9.10 30.57 11.44
C PRO A 145 -9.70 30.20 10.07
N PHE A 146 -10.47 31.10 9.46
CA PHE A 146 -11.02 30.93 8.11
C PHE A 146 -9.96 30.87 6.99
N SER A 147 -8.82 31.57 7.08
CA SER A 147 -7.77 31.50 6.06
C SER A 147 -7.01 30.17 6.10
N ILE A 148 -6.78 29.64 7.31
CA ILE A 148 -6.20 28.30 7.52
C ILE A 148 -7.14 27.21 6.99
N PHE A 149 -8.45 27.30 7.29
CA PHE A 149 -9.44 26.37 6.74
C PHE A 149 -9.49 26.43 5.21
N ALA A 150 -9.52 27.63 4.62
CA ALA A 150 -9.54 27.79 3.16
C ALA A 150 -8.29 27.19 2.49
N ALA A 151 -7.11 27.35 3.11
CA ALA A 151 -5.86 26.74 2.63
C ALA A 151 -5.84 25.20 2.77
N ALA A 152 -6.60 24.65 3.73
CA ALA A 152 -6.73 23.21 3.93
C ALA A 152 -7.74 22.54 2.98
N VAL A 153 -8.70 23.28 2.41
CA VAL A 153 -9.73 22.73 1.51
C VAL A 153 -9.16 21.90 0.36
N PRO A 154 -8.12 22.34 -0.37
CA PRO A 154 -7.54 21.54 -1.45
C PRO A 154 -6.94 20.22 -0.96
N VAL A 155 -6.28 20.22 0.20
CA VAL A 155 -5.71 19.02 0.81
C VAL A 155 -6.82 18.05 1.20
N LEU A 156 -7.86 18.56 1.90
CA LEU A 156 -9.01 17.76 2.31
C LEU A 156 -9.76 17.18 1.11
N ALA A 157 -9.95 17.96 0.03
CA ALA A 157 -10.61 17.50 -1.18
C ALA A 157 -9.86 16.31 -1.81
N VAL A 158 -8.53 16.40 -1.92
CA VAL A 158 -7.73 15.29 -2.47
C VAL A 158 -7.72 14.08 -1.55
N VAL A 159 -7.67 14.27 -0.22
CA VAL A 159 -7.77 13.16 0.74
C VAL A 159 -9.12 12.46 0.61
N VAL A 160 -10.23 13.19 0.49
CA VAL A 160 -11.56 12.61 0.29
C VAL A 160 -11.63 11.84 -1.04
N VAL A 161 -11.07 12.38 -2.13
CA VAL A 161 -11.00 11.69 -3.42
C VAL A 161 -10.17 10.41 -3.31
N LEU A 162 -9.02 10.46 -2.62
CA LEU A 162 -8.17 9.30 -2.39
C LEU A 162 -8.93 8.22 -1.61
N LEU A 163 -9.57 8.56 -0.50
CA LEU A 163 -10.36 7.61 0.30
C LEU A 163 -11.53 7.02 -0.49
N ALA A 164 -12.27 7.83 -1.23
CA ALA A 164 -13.37 7.37 -2.08
C ALA A 164 -12.86 6.42 -3.18
N PHE A 165 -11.68 6.69 -3.74
CA PHE A 165 -11.06 5.85 -4.74
C PHE A 165 -10.55 4.53 -4.14
N SER A 166 -9.93 4.54 -2.96
CA SER A 166 -9.53 3.32 -2.25
C SER A 166 -10.74 2.40 -2.00
N VAL A 167 -11.86 2.95 -1.50
CA VAL A 167 -13.12 2.18 -1.32
C VAL A 167 -13.63 1.62 -2.65
N PHE A 168 -13.53 2.38 -3.74
CA PHE A 168 -13.89 1.89 -5.08
C PHE A 168 -13.01 0.71 -5.51
N ILE A 169 -11.71 0.74 -5.23
CA ILE A 169 -10.79 -0.37 -5.52
C ILE A 169 -11.13 -1.59 -4.68
N ASP A 170 -11.47 -1.43 -3.40
CA ASP A 170 -11.93 -2.54 -2.55
C ASP A 170 -13.21 -3.19 -3.10
N VAL A 171 -14.18 -2.37 -3.53
CA VAL A 171 -15.39 -2.88 -4.19
C VAL A 171 -15.04 -3.60 -5.49
N ALA A 172 -14.14 -3.07 -6.30
CA ALA A 172 -13.68 -3.74 -7.52
C ALA A 172 -13.00 -5.07 -7.20
N LYS A 173 -12.22 -5.15 -6.10
CA LYS A 173 -11.61 -6.39 -5.61
C LYS A 173 -12.65 -7.42 -5.19
N ILE A 174 -13.64 -7.01 -4.40
CA ILE A 174 -14.76 -7.87 -4.00
C ILE A 174 -15.47 -8.46 -5.23
N LEU A 175 -15.81 -7.62 -6.22
CA LEU A 175 -16.47 -8.06 -7.43
C LEU A 175 -15.58 -8.95 -8.31
N PHE A 176 -14.27 -8.67 -8.35
CA PHE A 176 -13.29 -9.51 -9.02
C PHE A 176 -13.18 -10.89 -8.38
N LEU A 177 -13.05 -10.98 -7.05
CA LEU A 177 -12.90 -12.24 -6.33
C LEU A 177 -14.14 -13.13 -6.49
N LYS A 178 -15.34 -12.54 -6.42
CA LYS A 178 -16.59 -13.24 -6.71
C LYS A 178 -16.59 -13.79 -8.15
N ASN A 179 -16.21 -12.98 -9.13
CA ASN A 179 -16.14 -13.41 -10.53
C ASN A 179 -15.12 -14.55 -10.72
N MET A 180 -13.94 -14.46 -10.10
CA MET A 180 -12.93 -15.51 -10.13
C MET A 180 -13.43 -16.81 -9.50
N TYR A 181 -14.17 -16.73 -8.38
CA TYR A 181 -14.84 -17.90 -7.83
C TYR A 181 -15.88 -18.47 -8.80
N ASP A 182 -16.69 -17.63 -9.42
CA ASP A 182 -17.73 -18.08 -10.35
C ASP A 182 -17.16 -18.82 -11.56
N ILE A 183 -16.01 -18.38 -12.08
CA ILE A 183 -15.29 -18.98 -13.22
C ILE A 183 -14.56 -20.27 -12.81
N THR A 184 -13.81 -20.22 -11.70
CA THR A 184 -12.85 -21.29 -11.35
C THR A 184 -13.40 -22.34 -10.39
N LYS A 185 -14.43 -21.98 -9.62
CA LYS A 185 -14.98 -22.76 -8.48
C LYS A 185 -13.95 -23.10 -7.40
N ILE A 186 -12.83 -22.37 -7.34
CA ILE A 186 -11.77 -22.54 -6.32
C ILE A 186 -12.22 -21.85 -5.03
N GLY A 187 -12.39 -22.62 -3.94
CA GLY A 187 -12.97 -22.15 -2.67
C GLY A 187 -12.19 -20.99 -2.03
N GLU A 188 -10.88 -20.93 -2.25
CA GLU A 188 -10.00 -19.87 -1.73
C GLU A 188 -10.37 -18.48 -2.27
N PHE A 189 -10.89 -18.35 -3.49
CA PHE A 189 -11.40 -17.07 -3.99
C PHE A 189 -12.65 -16.62 -3.23
N ASN A 190 -13.52 -17.56 -2.84
CA ASN A 190 -14.70 -17.23 -2.03
C ASN A 190 -14.32 -16.85 -0.60
N ILE A 191 -13.32 -17.54 -0.01
CA ILE A 191 -12.78 -17.18 1.30
C ILE A 191 -12.18 -15.77 1.25
N ALA A 192 -11.32 -15.50 0.26
CA ALA A 192 -10.75 -14.16 0.07
C ALA A 192 -11.84 -13.10 -0.07
N PHE A 193 -12.85 -13.34 -0.92
CA PHE A 193 -14.02 -12.46 -1.09
C PHE A 193 -14.71 -12.10 0.23
N VAL A 194 -14.99 -13.10 1.08
CA VAL A 194 -15.63 -12.86 2.39
C VAL A 194 -14.69 -12.07 3.29
N LEU A 195 -13.41 -12.41 3.32
CA LEU A 195 -12.43 -11.71 4.16
C LEU A 195 -12.21 -10.27 3.70
N THR A 196 -12.25 -9.96 2.41
CA THR A 196 -12.18 -8.57 1.91
C THR A 196 -13.36 -7.74 2.43
N ILE A 197 -14.57 -8.30 2.43
CA ILE A 197 -15.76 -7.62 2.98
C ILE A 197 -15.60 -7.39 4.49
N VAL A 198 -15.14 -8.40 5.23
CA VAL A 198 -14.91 -8.29 6.68
C VAL A 198 -13.83 -7.25 6.98
N ALA A 199 -12.72 -7.27 6.25
CA ALA A 199 -11.64 -6.29 6.36
C ALA A 199 -12.17 -4.87 6.12
N LEU A 200 -12.89 -4.64 5.02
CA LEU A 200 -13.46 -3.33 4.70
C LEU A 200 -14.41 -2.84 5.81
N ALA A 201 -15.29 -3.72 6.31
CA ALA A 201 -16.19 -3.38 7.41
C ALA A 201 -15.43 -3.02 8.71
N LEU A 202 -14.39 -3.77 9.05
CA LEU A 202 -13.54 -3.49 10.21
C LEU A 202 -12.74 -2.19 10.04
N SER A 203 -12.20 -1.94 8.85
CA SER A 203 -11.47 -0.71 8.50
C SER A 203 -12.39 0.51 8.62
N LEU A 204 -13.63 0.43 8.14
CA LEU A 204 -14.63 1.49 8.31
C LEU A 204 -15.06 1.66 9.78
N ALA A 205 -15.17 0.58 10.54
CA ALA A 205 -15.50 0.64 11.96
C ALA A 205 -14.33 1.20 12.81
N SER A 206 -13.08 1.02 12.36
CA SER A 206 -11.89 1.49 13.09
C SER A 206 -11.80 3.01 13.24
N TYR A 207 -12.50 3.76 12.39
CA TYR A 207 -12.69 5.21 12.56
C TYR A 207 -13.42 5.57 13.86
N THR A 208 -14.06 4.60 14.52
CA THR A 208 -14.74 4.77 15.81
C THR A 208 -13.94 4.26 17.03
N GLY A 209 -12.79 3.58 16.83
CA GLY A 209 -11.97 3.05 17.93
C GLY A 209 -10.74 2.21 17.49
N GLY A 210 -9.63 2.33 18.23
CA GLY A 210 -8.28 1.95 17.77
C GLY A 210 -7.94 0.46 17.65
N LEU A 211 -8.59 -0.45 18.40
CA LEU A 211 -8.26 -1.89 18.33
C LEU A 211 -8.81 -2.59 17.08
N LEU A 212 -9.88 -2.04 16.48
CA LEU A 212 -10.49 -2.60 15.27
C LEU A 212 -9.59 -2.46 14.04
N GLY A 213 -8.73 -1.44 14.01
CA GLY A 213 -7.77 -1.26 12.91
C GLY A 213 -6.70 -2.36 12.86
N VAL A 214 -6.24 -2.82 14.03
CA VAL A 214 -5.29 -3.95 14.10
C VAL A 214 -5.96 -5.23 13.62
N ALA A 215 -7.21 -5.48 14.02
CA ALA A 215 -7.98 -6.61 13.56
C ALA A 215 -8.20 -6.57 12.04
N ALA A 216 -8.53 -5.39 11.48
CA ALA A 216 -8.67 -5.21 10.03
C ALA A 216 -7.38 -5.58 9.29
N GLY A 217 -6.23 -5.07 9.73
CA GLY A 217 -4.93 -5.40 9.12
C GLY A 217 -4.57 -6.89 9.18
N ILE A 218 -4.93 -7.60 10.26
CA ILE A 218 -4.74 -9.05 10.35
C ILE A 218 -5.64 -9.78 9.35
N VAL A 219 -6.91 -9.36 9.24
CA VAL A 219 -7.86 -9.95 8.28
C VAL A 219 -7.40 -9.71 6.85
N GLU A 220 -6.91 -8.51 6.51
CA GLU A 220 -6.33 -8.19 5.20
C GLU A 220 -5.11 -9.06 4.88
N LEU A 221 -4.22 -9.31 5.86
CA LEU A 221 -3.09 -10.20 5.65
C LEU A 221 -3.53 -11.65 5.38
N ILE A 222 -4.54 -12.15 6.10
CA ILE A 222 -5.07 -13.50 5.89
C ILE A 222 -5.76 -13.59 4.53
N GLU A 223 -6.55 -12.58 4.17
CA GLU A 223 -7.20 -12.43 2.86
C GLU A 223 -6.17 -12.50 1.73
N TYR A 224 -5.09 -11.74 1.86
CA TYR A 224 -3.99 -11.69 0.90
C TYR A 224 -3.36 -13.08 0.69
N ILE A 225 -3.18 -13.84 1.77
CA ILE A 225 -2.64 -15.21 1.69
C ILE A 225 -3.61 -16.13 0.96
N PHE A 226 -4.91 -16.10 1.29
CA PHE A 226 -5.91 -16.91 0.60
C PHE A 226 -6.03 -16.55 -0.88
N GLU A 227 -6.01 -15.26 -1.22
CA GLU A 227 -6.02 -14.79 -2.61
C GLU A 227 -4.77 -15.30 -3.37
N MET A 228 -3.59 -15.19 -2.76
CA MET A 228 -2.35 -15.73 -3.32
C MET A 228 -2.44 -17.24 -3.58
N LEU A 229 -2.96 -18.01 -2.62
CA LEU A 229 -3.14 -19.46 -2.78
C LEU A 229 -4.18 -19.79 -3.86
N ALA A 230 -5.24 -18.99 -3.97
CA ALA A 230 -6.25 -19.13 -5.03
C ALA A 230 -5.61 -18.96 -6.41
N TYR A 231 -4.73 -17.97 -6.60
CA TYR A 231 -3.98 -17.81 -7.85
C TYR A 231 -3.07 -19.01 -8.16
N ARG A 232 -2.45 -19.62 -7.15
CA ARG A 232 -1.65 -20.85 -7.32
C ARG A 232 -2.51 -22.03 -7.76
N GLY A 233 -3.72 -22.15 -7.22
CA GLY A 233 -4.70 -23.16 -7.65
C GLY A 233 -5.12 -22.91 -9.10
N ALA A 234 -5.51 -21.67 -9.41
CA ALA A 234 -5.95 -21.26 -10.74
C ALA A 234 -4.86 -21.37 -11.81
N SER A 235 -3.58 -21.27 -11.45
CA SER A 235 -2.49 -21.45 -12.42
C SER A 235 -2.27 -22.91 -12.84
N ARG A 236 -2.86 -23.87 -12.11
CA ARG A 236 -2.64 -25.32 -12.28
C ARG A 236 -3.87 -26.06 -12.80
N MET A 237 -4.99 -25.37 -12.93
CA MET A 237 -6.22 -25.98 -13.43
C MET A 237 -6.19 -26.13 -14.96
N HIS A 238 -7.06 -26.99 -15.48
CA HIS A 238 -7.40 -26.92 -16.90
C HIS A 238 -8.09 -25.57 -17.18
N PRO A 239 -7.74 -24.87 -18.28
CA PRO A 239 -8.29 -23.56 -18.58
C PRO A 239 -9.82 -23.61 -18.54
N PRO A 240 -10.47 -22.80 -17.68
CA PRO A 240 -11.91 -22.75 -17.63
C PRO A 240 -12.45 -22.17 -18.94
N PRO A 241 -13.70 -22.46 -19.33
CA PRO A 241 -14.35 -21.76 -20.43
C PRO A 241 -14.42 -20.27 -20.07
N LEU A 242 -13.58 -19.47 -20.74
CA LEU A 242 -13.48 -18.04 -20.49
C LEU A 242 -14.70 -17.32 -21.10
N PRO A 243 -15.19 -16.25 -20.47
CA PRO A 243 -16.21 -15.40 -21.07
C PRO A 243 -15.70 -14.89 -22.42
N ALA A 244 -16.43 -15.16 -23.51
CA ALA A 244 -16.10 -14.61 -24.82
C ALA A 244 -16.03 -13.08 -24.72
N GLN A 245 -14.91 -12.47 -25.13
CA GLN A 245 -14.88 -11.03 -25.30
C GLN A 245 -15.95 -10.65 -26.33
N PRO A 246 -16.77 -9.62 -26.08
CA PRO A 246 -17.55 -9.01 -27.15
C PRO A 246 -16.56 -8.61 -28.24
N GLN A 247 -16.73 -9.16 -29.44
CA GLN A 247 -15.99 -8.67 -30.60
C GLN A 247 -16.40 -7.21 -30.76
N SER A 248 -15.50 -6.28 -30.44
CA SER A 248 -15.68 -4.90 -30.80
C SER A 248 -15.76 -4.83 -32.33
N PRO A 249 -16.82 -4.21 -32.90
CA PRO A 249 -16.95 -4.02 -34.34
C PRO A 249 -15.81 -3.19 -34.93
#